data_AF-A0A0G0C6F7-F1
#
_entry.id   AF-A0A0G0C6F7-F1
#
_cell.length_a   1.000
_cell.length_b   1.000
_cell.length_c   1.000
_cell.angle_alpha   90.00
_cell.angle_beta   90.00
_cell.angle_gamma   90.00
#
_symmetry.space_group_name_H-M   'P 1'
#
loop_
_entity.id
_entity.type
_entity.pdbx_description
1 polymer ?
#
loop_
_entity_poly.entity_id
_entity_poly.type
_entity_poly.pdbx_seq_one_letter_code
_entity_poly.pdbx_strand_id
1 'polypeptide(L)'
;MNTGLIYIVIAEFFWALELILIRKYFPTQSSILIAGLTSIIASLFYLPTFLFAKEKITTGNWLILFILGLTSFFLAQIFYVKGIQEGPSAFTIALATLTMPLLALIMATIFFKESISTSVLVGGALMIVGFLIISFK
;
A
#
# COMPACT_ATOMS: atom_id res chain seq x y z
N MET A 1 -10.16 19.55 8.32
CA MET A 1 -9.75 18.17 7.95
C MET A 1 -9.12 17.54 9.19
N ASN A 2 -9.48 16.30 9.56
CA ASN A 2 -8.88 15.61 10.71
C ASN A 2 -7.36 15.48 10.49
N THR A 3 -6.54 15.73 11.52
CA THR A 3 -5.07 15.60 11.46
C THR A 3 -4.63 14.24 10.91
N GLY A 4 -5.37 13.17 11.20
CA GLY A 4 -5.12 11.84 10.62
C GLY A 4 -5.18 11.80 9.09
N LEU A 5 -6.16 12.48 8.49
CA LEU A 5 -6.30 12.56 7.03
C LEU A 5 -5.13 13.32 6.38
N ILE A 6 -4.60 14.33 7.08
CA ILE A 6 -3.43 15.08 6.61
C ILE A 6 -2.22 14.15 6.50
N TYR A 7 -1.98 13.30 7.51
CA TYR A 7 -0.88 12.32 7.46
C TYR A 7 -1.03 11.33 6.32
N ILE A 8 -2.25 10.85 6.04
CA ILE A 8 -2.50 9.95 4.91
C ILE A 8 -2.20 10.65 3.58
N VAL A 9 -2.66 11.88 3.37
CA VAL A 9 -2.37 12.63 2.14
C VAL A 9 -0.86 12.83 1.94
N ILE A 10 -0.12 13.11 3.01
CA ILE A 10 1.34 13.21 2.96
C ILE A 10 1.97 11.86 2.61
N ALA A 11 1.48 10.75 3.17
CA ALA A 11 1.96 9.41 2.83
C ALA A 11 1.74 9.07 1.34
N GLU A 12 0.56 9.40 0.81
CA GLU A 12 0.22 9.19 -0.61
C GLU A 12 1.15 10.00 -1.54
N PHE A 13 1.60 11.19 -1.12
CA PHE A 13 2.59 11.95 -1.87
C PHE A 13 3.92 11.18 -2.00
N PHE A 14 4.41 10.56 -0.92
CA PHE A 14 5.64 9.77 -0.98
C PHE A 14 5.47 8.48 -1.80
N TRP A 15 4.30 7.83 -1.73
CA TRP A 15 3.97 6.70 -2.59
C TRP A 15 3.93 7.08 -4.08
N ALA A 16 3.38 8.24 -4.41
CA ALA A 16 3.38 8.76 -5.77
C ALA A 16 4.81 9.07 -6.24
N LEU A 17 5.65 9.65 -5.38
CA LEU A 17 7.07 9.88 -5.69
C LEU A 17 7.81 8.57 -5.96
N GLU A 18 7.61 7.55 -5.13
CA GLU A 18 8.19 6.22 -5.31
C GLU A 18 7.81 5.62 -6.68
N LEU A 19 6.54 5.69 -7.06
CA LEU A 19 6.05 5.23 -8.36
C LEU A 19 6.86 5.86 -9.50
N ILE A 20 7.04 7.17 -9.48
CA ILE A 20 7.77 7.91 -10.52
C ILE A 20 9.25 7.54 -10.52
N LEU A 21 9.87 7.42 -9.34
CA LEU A 21 11.29 7.06 -9.22
C LEU A 21 11.57 5.65 -9.74
N ILE A 22 10.77 4.66 -9.37
CA ILE A 22 10.89 3.28 -9.87
C ILE A 22 10.74 3.27 -11.39
N ARG A 23 9.70 3.90 -11.91
CA ARG A 23 9.42 3.88 -13.36
C ARG A 23 10.52 4.57 -14.17
N LYS A 24 11.11 5.65 -13.65
CA LYS A 24 12.13 6.44 -14.35
C LYS A 24 13.53 5.83 -14.26
N TYR A 25 13.93 5.36 -13.08
CA TYR A 25 15.31 4.96 -12.81
C TYR A 25 15.50 3.45 -12.69
N PHE A 26 14.44 2.71 -12.38
CA PHE A 26 14.49 1.27 -12.17
C PHE A 26 13.46 0.47 -12.99
N PRO A 27 13.33 0.68 -14.31
CA PRO A 27 12.26 0.06 -15.11
C PRO A 27 12.45 -1.45 -15.35
N THR A 28 13.68 -1.99 -15.26
CA THR A 28 13.98 -3.38 -15.66
C THR A 28 14.70 -4.20 -14.59
N GLN A 29 15.03 -3.57 -13.47
CA GLN A 29 15.74 -4.19 -12.37
C GLN A 29 14.81 -5.11 -11.59
N SER A 30 15.37 -6.16 -10.98
CA SER A 30 14.61 -7.14 -10.20
C SER A 30 13.73 -6.46 -9.15
N SER A 31 12.41 -6.66 -9.24
CA SER A 31 11.44 -6.07 -8.31
C SER A 31 11.68 -6.55 -6.87
N ILE A 32 12.15 -7.80 -6.71
CA ILE A 32 12.54 -8.36 -5.41
C ILE A 32 13.76 -7.63 -4.84
N LEU A 33 14.74 -7.32 -5.70
CA LEU A 33 15.94 -6.58 -5.27
C LEU A 33 15.58 -5.16 -4.84
N ILE A 34 14.76 -4.46 -5.62
CA ILE A 34 14.32 -3.09 -5.27
C ILE A 34 13.54 -3.12 -3.95
N ALA A 35 12.52 -3.97 -3.84
CA ALA A 35 11.69 -4.10 -2.64
C ALA A 35 12.52 -4.46 -1.40
N GLY A 36 13.48 -5.38 -1.54
CA GLY A 36 14.37 -5.79 -0.46
C GLY A 36 15.29 -4.66 -0.01
N LEU A 37 15.93 -3.95 -0.95
CA LEU A 37 16.84 -2.85 -0.63
C LEU A 37 16.10 -1.67 0.01
N THR A 38 14.93 -1.28 -0.52
CA THR A 38 14.13 -0.21 0.09
C THR A 38 13.67 -0.59 1.49
N SER A 39 13.27 -1.84 1.71
CA SER A 39 12.88 -2.35 3.04
C SER A 39 14.05 -2.34 4.03
N ILE A 40 15.25 -2.73 3.60
CA ILE A 40 16.46 -2.69 4.43
C ILE A 40 16.80 -1.24 4.80
N ILE A 41 16.82 -0.34 3.81
CA ILE A 41 17.12 1.07 4.04
C ILE A 41 16.09 1.68 5.00
N ALA A 42 14.79 1.48 4.76
CA ALA A 42 13.74 1.96 5.64
C ALA A 42 13.87 1.40 7.07
N SER A 43 14.19 0.12 7.21
CA SER A 43 14.41 -0.51 8.52
C SER A 43 15.55 0.16 9.30
N LEU A 44 16.64 0.54 8.63
CA LEU A 44 17.74 1.28 9.27
C LEU A 44 17.27 2.65 9.81
N PHE A 45 16.38 3.34 9.10
CA PHE A 45 15.79 4.60 9.57
C PHE A 45 14.84 4.41 10.77
N TYR A 46 14.23 3.23 10.90
CA TYR A 46 13.40 2.90 12.07
C TYR A 46 14.22 2.42 13.28
N LEU A 47 15.48 2.00 13.13
CA LEU A 47 16.27 1.52 14.26
C LEU A 47 16.34 2.48 15.47
N PRO A 48 16.53 3.81 15.29
CA PRO A 48 16.57 4.73 16.41
C PRO A 48 15.26 4.79 17.20
N THR A 49 14.11 4.48 16.59
CA THR A 49 12.81 4.56 17.29
C THR A 49 12.70 3.52 18.39
N PHE A 50 13.40 2.39 18.28
CA PHE A 50 13.46 1.36 19.33
C PHE A 50 14.11 1.88 20.62
N LEU A 51 15.01 2.87 20.54
CA LEU A 51 15.63 3.48 21.72
C LEU A 51 14.64 4.33 22.52
N PHE A 52 13.56 4.80 21.88
CA PHE A 52 12.52 5.62 22.49
C PHE A 52 11.22 4.85 22.73
N ALA A 53 11.13 3.61 22.26
CA ALA A 53 9.95 2.77 22.42
C ALA A 53 9.80 2.33 23.88
N LYS A 54 8.76 2.84 24.56
CA LYS A 54 8.42 2.46 25.94
C LYS A 54 7.44 1.29 26.00
N GLU A 55 6.78 0.99 24.89
CA GLU A 55 5.75 -0.03 24.80
C GLU A 55 6.37 -1.41 24.59
N LYS A 56 5.84 -2.43 25.29
CA LYS A 56 6.28 -3.82 25.14
C LYS A 56 5.30 -4.57 24.25
N ILE A 57 5.84 -5.27 23.26
CA ILE A 57 5.08 -6.16 22.39
C ILE A 57 4.93 -7.50 23.12
N THR A 58 3.70 -7.97 23.27
CA THR A 58 3.42 -9.27 23.90
C THR A 58 3.91 -10.41 23.01
N THR A 59 4.29 -11.54 23.62
CA THR A 59 4.84 -12.70 22.88
C THR A 59 3.87 -13.20 21.78
N GLY A 60 2.56 -13.09 22.02
CA GLY A 60 1.52 -13.46 21.04
C GLY A 60 1.41 -12.54 19.82
N ASN A 61 1.87 -11.29 19.92
CA ASN A 61 1.76 -10.32 18.83
C ASN A 61 2.88 -10.48 17.78
N TRP A 62 3.97 -11.20 18.09
CA TRP A 62 5.06 -11.40 17.14
C TRP A 62 4.64 -12.13 15.87
N LEU A 63 3.72 -13.09 15.98
CA LEU A 63 3.17 -13.76 14.80
C LEU A 63 2.40 -12.77 13.92
N ILE A 64 1.62 -11.87 14.52
CA ILE A 64 0.88 -10.84 13.79
C ILE A 64 1.85 -9.86 13.13
N LEU A 65 2.90 -9.43 13.85
CA LEU A 65 3.95 -8.57 13.27
C LEU A 65 4.67 -9.23 12.11
N PHE A 66 4.95 -10.52 12.21
CA PHE A 66 5.54 -11.28 11.12
C PHE A 66 4.63 -11.29 9.89
N ILE A 67 3.34 -11.57 10.09
CA ILE A 67 2.34 -11.52 9.01
C ILE A 67 2.28 -10.12 8.40
N LEU A 68 2.20 -9.07 9.21
CA LEU A 68 2.17 -7.68 8.74
C LEU A 68 3.42 -7.32 7.92
N GLY A 69 4.61 -7.67 8.41
CA GLY A 69 5.86 -7.45 7.69
C GLY A 69 5.88 -8.19 6.35
N LEU A 70 5.49 -9.46 6.37
CA LEU A 70 5.47 -10.31 5.19
C LEU A 70 4.46 -9.82 4.13
N THR A 71 3.25 -9.44 4.54
CA THR A 71 2.20 -9.01 3.59
C THR A 71 2.44 -7.59 3.09
N SER A 72 2.75 -6.64 3.99
CA SER A 72 2.76 -5.22 3.66
C SER A 72 4.10 -4.73 3.10
N PHE A 73 5.22 -5.26 3.60
CA PHE A 73 6.55 -4.77 3.21
C PHE A 73 7.27 -5.71 2.24
N PHE A 74 6.99 -7.02 2.30
CA PHE A 74 7.60 -7.97 1.39
C PHE A 74 6.72 -8.22 0.16
N LEU A 75 5.57 -8.85 0.32
CA LEU A 75 4.72 -9.25 -0.80
C LEU A 75 4.12 -8.06 -1.55
N ALA A 76 3.43 -7.16 -0.84
CA ALA A 76 2.79 -6.00 -1.47
C ALA A 76 3.82 -5.13 -2.21
N GLN A 77 4.98 -4.90 -1.61
CA GLN A 77 6.05 -4.11 -2.24
C GLN A 77 6.58 -4.77 -3.52
N ILE A 78 6.85 -6.08 -3.51
CA ILE A 78 7.30 -6.80 -4.72
C ILE A 78 6.27 -6.66 -5.85
N PHE A 79 4.99 -6.91 -5.55
CA PHE A 79 3.94 -6.80 -6.55
C PHE A 79 3.74 -5.36 -7.03
N TYR A 80 3.88 -4.38 -6.14
CA TYR A 80 3.76 -2.97 -6.50
C TYR A 80 4.89 -2.53 -7.43
N VAL A 81 6.15 -2.82 -7.09
CA VAL A 81 7.30 -2.51 -7.95
C VAL A 81 7.16 -3.20 -9.31
N LYS A 82 6.79 -4.48 -9.31
CA LYS A 82 6.57 -5.23 -10.56
C LYS A 82 5.44 -4.62 -11.39
N GLY A 83 4.33 -4.26 -10.76
CA GLY A 83 3.19 -3.59 -11.40
C GLY A 83 3.56 -2.23 -11.99
N ILE A 84 4.47 -1.48 -11.34
CA ILE A 84 4.99 -0.21 -11.90
C ILE A 84 5.80 -0.43 -13.17
N GLN A 85 6.65 -1.47 -13.16
CA GLN A 85 7.55 -1.79 -14.26
C GLN A 85 6.81 -2.35 -15.48
N GLU A 86 5.81 -3.21 -15.26
CA GLU A 86 5.04 -3.87 -16.32
C GLU A 86 3.77 -3.08 -16.72
N GLY A 87 3.36 -2.10 -15.92
CA GLY A 87 2.12 -1.37 -16.14
C GLY A 87 2.17 -0.36 -17.29
N PRO A 88 1.03 -0.14 -17.98
CA PRO A 88 0.96 0.61 -19.23
C PRO A 88 1.31 2.10 -19.06
N SER A 89 0.83 2.72 -17.98
CA SER A 89 1.13 4.11 -17.66
C SER A 89 1.18 4.34 -16.14
N ALA A 90 1.99 5.31 -15.71
CA ALA A 90 2.05 5.73 -14.31
C ALA A 90 0.67 6.11 -13.75
N PHE A 91 -0.16 6.74 -14.58
CA PHE A 91 -1.52 7.12 -14.22
C PHE A 91 -2.42 5.90 -14.01
N THR A 92 -2.40 4.92 -14.92
CA THR A 92 -3.18 3.67 -14.80
C THR A 92 -2.77 2.87 -13.56
N ILE A 93 -1.46 2.81 -13.26
CA ILE A 93 -0.93 2.15 -12.06
C ILE A 93 -1.40 2.87 -10.79
N ALA A 94 -1.28 4.20 -10.74
CA ALA A 94 -1.77 4.99 -9.61
C ALA A 94 -3.28 4.83 -9.43
N LEU A 95 -4.05 4.71 -10.51
CA LEU A 95 -5.47 4.47 -10.43
C LEU A 95 -5.80 3.06 -9.92
N ALA A 96 -4.96 2.06 -10.24
CA ALA A 96 -5.12 0.70 -9.74
C ALA A 96 -5.01 0.63 -8.21
N THR A 97 -4.25 1.52 -7.57
CA THR A 97 -4.14 1.56 -6.10
C THR A 97 -5.46 1.99 -5.44
N LEU A 98 -6.37 2.66 -6.14
CA LEU A 98 -7.72 2.99 -5.66
C LEU A 98 -8.60 1.74 -5.45
N THR A 99 -8.15 0.56 -5.90
CA THR A 99 -8.79 -0.70 -5.54
C THR A 99 -8.56 -1.08 -4.06
N MET A 100 -7.55 -0.51 -3.40
CA MET A 100 -7.26 -0.78 -1.99
C MET A 100 -8.43 -0.46 -1.06
N PRO A 101 -9.08 0.73 -1.10
CA PRO A 101 -10.29 1.01 -0.33
C PRO A 101 -11.40 -0.04 -0.49
N LEU A 102 -11.57 -0.60 -1.69
CA LEU A 102 -12.57 -1.64 -1.96
C LEU A 102 -12.21 -2.97 -1.32
N LEU A 103 -10.96 -3.39 -1.49
CA LEU A 103 -10.47 -4.62 -0.88
C LEU A 103 -10.47 -4.50 0.65
N ALA A 104 -10.09 -3.33 1.19
CA ALA A 104 -10.15 -3.05 2.61
C ALA A 104 -11.58 -3.14 3.15
N LEU A 105 -12.58 -2.64 2.42
CA LEU A 105 -13.98 -2.76 2.78
C LEU A 105 -14.43 -4.23 2.84
N ILE A 106 -14.07 -5.03 1.82
CA ILE A 106 -14.39 -6.46 1.79
C ILE A 106 -13.72 -7.16 2.98
N MET A 107 -12.44 -6.88 3.24
CA MET A 107 -11.74 -7.44 4.40
C MET A 107 -12.38 -6.99 5.72
N ALA A 108 -12.80 -5.73 5.84
CA ALA A 108 -13.48 -5.24 7.04
C ALA A 108 -14.79 -5.99 7.30
N THR A 109 -15.58 -6.29 6.26
CA THR A 109 -16.77 -7.14 6.46
C THR A 109 -16.46 -8.55 6.89
N ILE A 110 -15.39 -9.15 6.35
CA ILE A 110 -15.00 -10.52 6.67
C ILE A 110 -14.48 -10.62 8.10
N PHE A 111 -13.57 -9.71 8.49
CA PHE A 111 -12.85 -9.79 9.76
C PHE A 111 -13.57 -9.06 10.90
N PHE A 112 -14.18 -7.91 10.64
CA PHE A 112 -14.86 -7.10 11.67
C PHE A 112 -16.38 -7.28 11.68
N LYS A 113 -16.96 -7.98 10.70
CA LYS A 113 -18.42 -8.22 10.57
C LYS A 113 -19.23 -6.92 10.55
N GLU A 114 -18.64 -5.84 10.05
CA GLU A 114 -19.31 -4.54 9.93
C GLU A 114 -20.36 -4.57 8.81
N SER A 115 -21.48 -3.88 9.03
CA SER A 115 -22.49 -3.69 7.99
C SER A 115 -22.08 -2.57 7.03
N ILE A 116 -21.93 -2.89 5.74
CA ILE A 116 -21.64 -1.88 4.71
C ILE A 116 -22.94 -1.13 4.36
N SER A 117 -22.90 0.20 4.40
CA SER A 117 -24.02 1.02 3.92
C SER A 117 -24.12 1.00 2.39
N THR A 118 -25.35 1.15 1.87
CA THR A 118 -25.59 1.20 0.42
C THR A 118 -24.76 2.28 -0.28
N SER A 119 -24.55 3.44 0.38
CA SER A 119 -23.72 4.52 -0.18
C SER A 119 -22.26 4.11 -0.39
N VAL A 120 -21.69 3.31 0.53
CA VAL A 120 -20.32 2.81 0.40
C VAL A 120 -20.22 1.79 -0.74
N LEU A 121 -21.24 0.93 -0.90
CA LEU A 121 -21.30 -0.01 -2.03
C LEU A 121 -21.39 0.73 -3.38
N VAL A 122 -22.24 1.75 -3.47
CA VAL A 122 -22.39 2.57 -4.69
C VAL A 122 -21.11 3.32 -4.99
N GLY A 123 -20.51 4.00 -4.01
CA GLY A 123 -19.23 4.68 -4.18
C GLY A 123 -18.12 3.71 -4.59
N GLY A 124 -18.12 2.51 -4.01
CA GLY A 124 -17.20 1.45 -4.39
C GLY A 124 -17.36 0.99 -5.83
N ALA A 125 -18.60 0.73 -6.26
CA ALA A 125 -18.89 0.37 -7.64
C ALA A 125 -18.46 1.47 -8.62
N LEU A 126 -18.68 2.75 -8.29
CA LEU A 126 -18.25 3.88 -9.11
C LEU A 126 -16.71 3.95 -9.25
N MET A 127 -15.96 3.66 -8.17
CA MET A 127 -14.49 3.58 -8.24
C MET A 127 -14.03 2.48 -9.20
N ILE A 128 -14.64 1.28 -9.15
CA ILE A 128 -14.32 0.18 -10.08
C ILE A 128 -14.61 0.60 -11.52
N VAL A 129 -15.81 1.14 -11.77
CA VAL A 129 -16.21 1.57 -13.12
C VAL A 129 -15.25 2.63 -13.65
N GLY A 130 -14.90 3.63 -12.84
CA GLY A 130 -13.91 4.65 -13.22
C GLY A 130 -12.54 4.05 -13.55
N PHE A 131 -12.07 3.11 -12.73
CA PHE A 131 -10.82 2.38 -12.98
C PHE A 131 -10.84 1.62 -14.31
N LEU A 132 -11.90 0.86 -14.59
CA LEU A 132 -12.01 0.07 -15.83
C LEU A 132 -12.06 0.97 -17.07
N ILE A 133 -12.83 2.07 -17.03
CA ILE A 133 -12.93 3.02 -18.16
C ILE A 133 -11.57 3.58 -18.54
N ILE A 134 -10.75 3.92 -17.54
CA ILE A 134 -9.42 4.49 -17.78
C ILE A 134 -8.41 3.42 -18.19
N SER A 135 -8.52 2.21 -17.63
CA SER A 135 -7.54 1.14 -17.86
C SER A 135 -7.64 0.48 -19.23
N PHE A 136 -8.83 0.48 -19.86
CA PHE A 136 -9.06 -0.10 -21.18
C PHE A 136 -8.90 0.88 -22.34
N LYS A 137 -8.39 2.09 -22.08
CA LYS A 137 -8.13 3.11 -23.09
C LYS A 137 -6.62 3.21 -23.37
#